data_AF-A0A2P2JI32-F1
#
_entry.id   AF-A0A2P2JI32-F1
#
_cell.length_a   1.000
_cell.length_b   1.000
_cell.length_c   1.000
_cell.angle_alpha   90.00
_cell.angle_beta   90.00
_cell.angle_gamma   90.00
#
_symmetry.space_group_name_H-M   'P 1'
#
loop_
_entity.id
_entity.type
_entity.pdbx_description
1 polymer ?
#
loop_
_entity_poly.entity_id
_entity_poly.type
_entity_poly.pdbx_seq_one_letter_code
_entity_poly.pdbx_strand_id
1 'polypeptide(L)'
;MSDIVDLLKEDQGDGERESIELNIEEFKKALSEVDSEMKLLPATAQVAAQKGTYLADCFNRMEEAEKNPEGPLRFRGEGRHRFHPFRYRHLGQFAPLGGEQTAAQLPGDWVSIGHSTQWLWYSVYASKQVSWRTRALVVSDWLRRFIFGRDSSRI
;
A
#
# COMPACT_ATOMS: atom_id res chain seq x y z
N MET A 1 6.03 10.45 10.88
CA MET A 1 7.02 10.65 9.80
C MET A 1 7.44 12.08 10.00
N SER A 2 8.61 12.28 10.60
CA SER A 2 9.19 13.60 10.81
C SER A 2 9.19 14.30 9.45
N ASP A 3 8.60 15.49 9.37
CA ASP A 3 8.65 16.25 8.12
C ASP A 3 10.11 16.64 7.88
N ILE A 4 10.54 16.82 6.63
CA ILE A 4 11.93 17.21 6.35
C ILE A 4 12.29 18.52 7.06
N VAL A 5 11.27 19.36 7.28
CA VAL A 5 11.33 20.60 8.05
C VAL A 5 11.65 20.36 9.54
N ASP A 6 11.23 19.22 10.10
CA ASP A 6 11.51 18.89 11.50
C ASP A 6 12.95 18.41 11.67
N LEU A 7 13.48 17.63 10.73
CA LEU A 7 14.91 17.22 10.70
C LEU A 7 15.85 18.43 10.59
N LEU A 8 15.45 19.44 9.83
CA LEU A 8 16.23 20.67 9.65
C LEU A 8 16.22 21.58 10.88
N LYS A 9 15.19 21.48 11.74
CA LYS A 9 15.12 22.23 13.01
C LYS A 9 15.91 21.58 14.13
N GLU A 10 16.08 20.25 14.11
CA GLU A 10 16.87 19.55 15.14
C GLU A 10 18.37 19.88 15.04
N ASP A 11 18.88 20.20 13.85
CA ASP A 11 20.30 20.56 13.63
C ASP A 11 20.61 22.03 13.97
N GLN A 12 19.60 22.93 13.91
CA GLN A 12 19.70 24.35 14.30
C GLN A 12 18.86 24.63 15.55
N GLY A 13 19.46 24.44 16.73
CA GLY A 13 18.74 24.56 18.01
C GLY A 13 17.93 25.87 18.18
N ASP A 14 16.65 25.72 18.55
CA ASP A 14 15.67 26.67 19.14
C ASP A 14 15.89 28.19 18.94
N GLY A 15 16.29 28.61 17.74
CA GLY A 15 16.33 30.01 17.30
C GLY A 15 15.14 30.32 16.40
N GLU A 16 14.62 31.55 16.50
CA GLU A 16 13.39 32.05 15.85
C GLU A 16 13.27 31.74 14.35
N ARG A 17 12.02 31.83 13.84
CA ARG A 17 11.62 31.65 12.43
C ARG A 17 12.29 32.67 11.48
N GLU A 18 13.60 32.60 11.32
CA GLU A 18 14.31 33.21 10.21
C GLU A 18 14.41 32.19 9.07
N SER A 19 14.56 32.69 7.85
CA SER A 19 14.73 31.86 6.65
C SER A 19 15.85 30.85 6.90
N ILE A 20 15.51 29.56 6.89
CA ILE A 20 16.48 28.48 7.06
C ILE A 20 17.43 28.51 5.86
N GLU A 21 18.57 29.17 6.01
CA GLU A 21 19.65 29.16 5.04
C GLU A 21 20.45 27.87 5.23
N LEU A 22 20.19 26.90 4.37
CA LEU A 22 20.90 25.61 4.39
C LEU A 22 22.09 25.64 3.45
N ASN A 23 23.23 25.19 3.95
CA ASN A 23 24.35 24.87 3.08
C ASN A 23 24.00 23.64 2.21
N ILE A 24 24.52 23.59 0.99
CA ILE A 24 24.31 22.46 0.07
C ILE A 24 24.77 21.13 0.70
N GLU A 25 25.80 21.16 1.54
CA GLU A 25 26.31 19.97 2.22
C GLU A 25 25.34 19.46 3.29
N GLU A 26 24.76 20.35 4.09
CA GLU A 26 23.74 20.01 5.09
C GLU A 26 22.48 19.47 4.41
N PHE A 27 22.05 20.10 3.31
CA PHE A 27 20.91 19.62 2.54
C PHE A 27 21.13 18.22 1.96
N LYS A 28 22.33 17.93 1.44
CA LYS A 28 22.70 16.58 0.97
C LYS A 28 22.69 15.55 2.10
N LYS A 29 23.17 15.93 3.30
CA LYS A 29 23.17 15.07 4.48
C LYS A 29 21.74 14.73 4.90
N ALA A 30 20.86 15.74 5.00
CA ALA A 30 19.45 15.54 5.32
C ALA A 30 18.74 14.63 4.30
N LEU A 31 18.98 14.84 3.00
CA LEU A 31 18.44 13.95 1.95
C LEU A 31 18.97 12.51 2.08
N SER A 32 20.26 12.34 2.36
CA SER A 32 20.86 11.01 2.54
C SER A 32 20.27 10.27 3.73
N GLU A 33 19.94 10.98 4.80
CA GLU A 33 19.29 10.40 5.98
C GLU A 33 17.87 9.93 5.66
N VAL A 34 17.06 10.79 5.01
CA VAL A 34 15.71 10.42 4.54
C VAL A 34 15.74 9.23 3.58
N ASP A 35 16.70 9.21 2.64
CA ASP A 35 16.87 8.09 1.71
C ASP A 35 17.25 6.79 2.45
N SER A 36 18.03 6.87 3.53
CA SER A 36 18.38 5.70 4.34
C SER A 36 17.19 5.12 5.12
N GLU A 37 16.21 5.96 5.45
CA GLU A 37 14.98 5.56 6.13
C GLU A 37 13.87 5.08 5.19
N MET A 38 14.04 5.19 3.87
CA MET A 38 13.04 4.72 2.91
C MET A 38 12.80 3.22 3.05
N LYS A 39 11.60 2.87 3.55
CA LYS A 39 11.16 1.48 3.67
C LYS A 39 10.50 1.02 2.38
N LEU A 40 10.83 -0.20 1.97
CA LEU A 40 10.09 -0.88 0.92
C LEU A 40 8.65 -1.12 1.38
N LEU A 41 7.73 -1.05 0.42
CA LEU A 41 6.34 -1.41 0.63
C LEU A 41 6.23 -2.88 1.08
N PRO A 42 5.26 -3.22 1.94
CA PRO A 42 5.14 -4.57 2.48
C PRO A 42 4.87 -5.59 1.37
N ALA A 43 5.42 -6.79 1.52
CA ALA A 43 5.29 -7.88 0.54
C ALA A 43 3.91 -8.56 0.60
N THR A 44 2.85 -7.80 0.30
CA THR A 44 1.45 -8.28 0.33
C THR A 44 0.88 -8.42 -1.07
N ALA A 45 -0.10 -9.33 -1.21
CA ALA A 45 -0.87 -9.47 -2.44
C ALA A 45 -1.56 -8.17 -2.86
N GLN A 46 -1.93 -7.31 -1.90
CA GLN A 46 -2.50 -6.00 -2.17
C GLN A 46 -1.49 -5.08 -2.86
N VAL A 47 -0.25 -4.99 -2.37
CA VAL A 47 0.81 -4.20 -3.00
C VAL A 47 1.12 -4.73 -4.39
N ALA A 48 1.20 -6.05 -4.54
CA ALA A 48 1.43 -6.69 -5.84
C ALA A 48 0.32 -6.38 -6.85
N ALA A 49 -0.95 -6.49 -6.44
CA ALA A 49 -2.09 -6.18 -7.30
C ALA A 49 -2.09 -4.72 -7.75
N GLN A 50 -1.87 -3.76 -6.84
CA GLN A 50 -1.82 -2.34 -7.19
C GLN A 50 -0.64 -2.01 -8.12
N LYS A 51 0.55 -2.56 -7.84
CA LYS A 51 1.72 -2.40 -8.71
C LYS A 51 1.47 -3.00 -10.10
N GLY A 52 0.81 -4.16 -10.16
CA GLY A 52 0.44 -4.81 -11.41
C GLY A 52 -0.50 -3.96 -12.27
N THR A 53 -1.56 -3.41 -11.67
CA THR A 53 -2.47 -2.48 -12.36
C THR A 53 -1.74 -1.23 -12.84
N TYR A 54 -0.97 -0.57 -11.96
CA TYR A 54 -0.20 0.62 -12.31
C TYR A 54 0.75 0.37 -13.48
N LEU A 55 1.49 -0.75 -13.46
CA LEU A 55 2.43 -1.08 -14.52
C LEU A 55 1.72 -1.41 -15.83
N ALA A 56 0.58 -2.09 -15.79
CA ALA A 56 -0.25 -2.33 -16.98
C ALA A 56 -0.73 -1.02 -17.61
N ASP A 57 -1.16 -0.05 -16.79
CA ASP A 57 -1.55 1.28 -17.27
C ASP A 57 -0.37 2.02 -17.89
N CYS A 58 0.82 1.94 -17.29
CA CYS A 58 2.04 2.50 -17.86
C CYS A 58 2.37 1.90 -19.23
N PHE A 59 2.24 0.58 -19.40
CA PHE A 59 2.49 -0.06 -20.69
C PHE A 59 1.46 0.36 -21.74
N ASN A 60 0.18 0.42 -21.36
CA ASN A 60 -0.90 0.83 -22.26
C ASN A 60 -0.75 2.29 -22.73
N ARG A 61 -0.16 3.15 -21.91
CA ARG A 61 0.01 4.59 -22.17
C ARG A 61 1.43 5.01 -22.54
N MET A 62 2.29 4.04 -22.86
CA MET A 62 3.73 4.29 -23.06
C MET A 62 4.02 5.30 -24.17
N GLU A 63 3.35 5.19 -25.32
CA GLU A 63 3.56 6.10 -26.46
C GLU A 63 3.11 7.54 -26.14
N GLU A 64 2.00 7.68 -25.44
CA GLU A 64 1.48 8.99 -25.01
C GLU A 64 2.46 9.67 -24.03
N ALA A 65 2.93 8.90 -23.04
CA ALA A 65 3.84 9.38 -22.01
C ALA A 65 5.26 9.70 -22.52
N GLU A 66 5.63 9.18 -23.71
CA GLU A 66 6.86 9.59 -24.39
C GLU A 66 6.73 10.96 -25.06
N LYS A 67 5.56 11.27 -25.63
CA LYS A 67 5.29 12.58 -26.26
C LYS A 67 5.04 13.65 -25.20
N ASN A 68 4.26 13.32 -24.17
CA ASN A 68 3.85 14.23 -23.09
C ASN A 68 4.19 13.60 -21.73
N PRO A 69 5.42 13.79 -21.22
CA PRO A 69 5.83 13.18 -19.96
C PRO A 69 5.12 13.82 -18.77
N GLU A 70 4.47 12.99 -17.96
CA GLU A 70 3.66 13.42 -16.81
C GLU A 70 4.45 13.49 -15.49
N GLY A 71 5.57 12.77 -15.42
CA GLY A 71 6.32 12.58 -14.18
C GLY A 71 7.12 13.81 -13.72
N PRO A 72 7.77 13.71 -12.55
CA PRO A 72 8.60 14.78 -12.01
C PRO A 72 9.80 15.09 -12.91
N LEU A 73 10.43 16.25 -12.69
CA LEU A 73 11.67 16.62 -13.35
C LEU A 73 12.78 15.63 -13.00
N ARG A 74 13.62 15.29 -13.98
CA ARG A 74 14.76 14.40 -13.73
C ARG A 74 15.85 15.19 -13.00
N PHE A 75 16.38 14.62 -11.92
CA PHE A 75 17.53 15.20 -11.21
C PHE A 75 18.82 15.18 -12.03
N ARG A 76 18.94 14.20 -12.95
CA ARG A 76 20.07 14.07 -13.87
C ARG A 76 19.56 14.04 -15.30
N GLY A 77 20.03 14.98 -16.11
CA GLY A 77 19.64 15.14 -17.52
C GLY A 77 18.45 16.07 -17.74
N GLU A 78 18.04 16.19 -18.99
CA GLU A 78 16.97 17.09 -19.42
C GLU A 78 15.60 16.38 -19.44
N GLY A 79 14.54 17.15 -19.17
CA GLY A 79 13.15 16.69 -19.28
C GLY A 79 12.58 16.03 -18.01
N ARG A 80 11.49 15.29 -18.21
CA ARG A 80 10.66 14.69 -17.15
C ARG A 80 10.68 13.17 -17.17
N HIS A 81 10.32 12.55 -16.04
CA HIS A 81 9.97 11.13 -16.01
C HIS A 81 8.68 10.89 -16.80
N ARG A 82 8.54 9.72 -17.44
CA ARG A 82 7.37 9.41 -18.29
C ARG A 82 6.07 9.39 -17.48
N PHE A 83 6.12 8.79 -16.29
CA PHE A 83 4.96 8.59 -15.41
C PHE A 83 5.21 9.15 -14.02
N HIS A 84 4.12 9.43 -13.29
CA HIS A 84 4.14 9.73 -11.87
C HIS A 84 4.63 8.52 -11.05
N PRO A 85 5.38 8.71 -9.95
CA PRO A 85 5.79 7.60 -9.10
C PRO A 85 4.60 6.81 -8.55
N PHE A 86 4.75 5.48 -8.45
CA PHE A 86 3.74 4.63 -7.86
C PHE A 86 3.45 5.03 -6.40
N ARG A 87 2.17 5.25 -6.07
CA ARG A 87 1.72 5.56 -4.72
C ARG A 87 0.83 4.44 -4.20
N TYR A 88 1.33 3.71 -3.21
CA TYR A 88 0.56 2.66 -2.56
C TYR A 88 -0.59 3.24 -1.74
N ARG A 89 -1.79 2.68 -1.92
CA ARG A 89 -2.94 2.98 -1.07
C ARG A 89 -3.24 1.78 -0.19
N HIS A 90 -2.97 1.89 1.12
CA HIS A 90 -3.36 0.88 2.08
C HIS A 90 -4.89 0.85 2.22
N LEU A 91 -5.48 -0.36 2.19
CA LEU A 91 -6.93 -0.57 2.21
C LEU A 91 -7.38 -1.27 3.50
N GLY A 92 -6.46 -1.41 4.45
CA GLY A 92 -6.65 -2.19 5.65
C GLY A 92 -6.11 -3.61 5.54
N GLN A 93 -6.27 -4.35 6.61
CA GLN A 93 -5.85 -5.73 6.77
C GLN A 93 -6.89 -6.53 7.57
N PHE A 94 -6.98 -7.82 7.28
CA PHE A 94 -7.85 -8.75 8.00
C PHE A 94 -7.02 -9.91 8.53
N ALA A 95 -7.34 -10.37 9.73
CA ALA A 95 -6.73 -11.53 10.37
C ALA A 95 -7.83 -12.41 11.01
N PRO A 96 -8.12 -13.61 10.45
CA PRO A 96 -9.04 -14.54 11.09
C PRO A 96 -8.40 -15.07 12.39
N LEU A 97 -9.14 -15.00 13.50
CA LEU A 97 -8.66 -15.35 14.85
C LEU A 97 -9.01 -16.79 15.26
N GLY A 98 -9.81 -17.49 14.47
CA GLY A 98 -10.43 -18.75 14.88
C GLY A 98 -11.76 -18.53 15.61
N GLY A 99 -12.49 -19.61 15.92
CA GLY A 99 -13.79 -19.51 16.60
C GLY A 99 -14.83 -18.64 15.88
N GLU A 100 -14.76 -18.56 14.54
CA GLU A 100 -15.62 -17.70 13.70
C GLU A 100 -15.49 -16.19 13.97
N GLN A 101 -14.35 -15.74 14.49
CA GLN A 101 -14.04 -14.33 14.68
C GLN A 101 -12.91 -13.90 13.75
N THR A 102 -13.00 -12.67 13.26
CA THR A 102 -11.95 -12.01 12.49
C THR A 102 -11.69 -10.63 13.06
N ALA A 103 -10.42 -10.24 13.10
CA ALA A 103 -10.00 -8.86 13.32
C ALA A 103 -9.81 -8.17 11.97
N ALA A 104 -10.26 -6.92 11.87
CA ALA A 104 -10.00 -6.05 10.74
C ALA A 104 -9.44 -4.73 11.25
N GLN A 105 -8.43 -4.23 10.54
CA GLN A 105 -7.98 -2.85 10.65
C GLN A 105 -8.25 -2.19 9.30
N LEU A 106 -9.10 -1.18 9.29
CA LEU A 106 -9.46 -0.42 8.09
C LEU A 106 -8.66 0.90 8.03
N PRO A 107 -8.56 1.54 6.86
CA PRO A 107 -7.87 2.83 6.72
C PRO A 107 -8.47 3.88 7.68
N GLY A 108 -7.60 4.70 8.28
CA GLY A 108 -7.99 5.66 9.31
C GLY A 108 -7.96 5.10 10.74
N ASP A 109 -7.27 3.97 10.96
CA ASP A 109 -7.09 3.30 12.25
C ASP A 109 -8.36 2.73 12.89
N TRP A 110 -9.36 2.41 12.07
CA TRP A 110 -10.58 1.78 12.55
C TRP A 110 -10.36 0.29 12.75
N VAL A 111 -10.45 -0.17 14.00
CA VAL A 111 -10.28 -1.59 14.36
C VAL A 111 -11.63 -2.18 14.74
N SER A 112 -11.94 -3.35 14.18
CA SER A 112 -13.16 -4.10 14.49
C SER A 112 -12.86 -5.58 14.63
N ILE A 113 -13.39 -6.22 15.66
CA ILE A 113 -13.17 -7.63 15.96
C ILE A 113 -14.52 -8.28 16.25
N GLY A 114 -14.75 -9.46 15.67
CA GLY A 114 -15.90 -10.30 16.01
C GLY A 114 -16.53 -11.00 14.80
N HIS A 115 -17.76 -11.48 15.01
CA HIS A 115 -18.50 -12.22 13.99
C HIS A 115 -19.00 -11.34 12.84
N SER A 116 -19.35 -10.08 13.09
CA SER A 116 -19.71 -9.13 12.03
C SER A 116 -18.54 -8.91 11.08
N THR A 117 -17.33 -8.75 11.63
CA THR A 117 -16.08 -8.64 10.87
C THR A 117 -15.76 -9.92 10.10
N GLN A 118 -16.12 -11.10 10.63
CA GLN A 118 -16.01 -12.37 9.91
C GLN A 118 -16.86 -12.39 8.64
N TRP A 119 -18.10 -11.89 8.69
CA TRP A 119 -18.97 -11.78 7.51
C TRP A 119 -18.46 -10.75 6.49
N LEU A 120 -17.92 -9.63 6.98
CA LEU A 120 -17.23 -8.65 6.13
C LEU A 120 -16.02 -9.30 5.43
N TRP A 121 -15.24 -10.09 6.17
CA TRP A 121 -14.10 -10.81 5.62
C TRP A 121 -14.50 -11.78 4.51
N TYR A 122 -15.53 -12.62 4.74
CA TYR A 122 -16.07 -13.50 3.71
C TYR A 122 -16.49 -12.73 2.45
N SER A 123 -17.18 -11.60 2.64
CA SER A 123 -17.65 -10.76 1.53
C SER A 123 -16.49 -10.17 0.71
N VAL A 124 -15.49 -9.61 1.37
CA VAL A 124 -14.30 -9.04 0.72
C VAL A 124 -13.53 -10.12 -0.02
N TYR A 125 -13.23 -11.25 0.62
CA TYR A 125 -12.42 -12.31 0.01
C TYR A 125 -13.14 -13.03 -1.14
N ALA A 126 -14.47 -13.15 -1.09
CA ALA A 126 -15.25 -13.62 -2.24
C ALA A 126 -15.18 -12.64 -3.41
N SER A 127 -15.30 -11.33 -3.14
CA SER A 127 -15.24 -10.30 -4.19
C SER A 127 -13.87 -10.23 -4.87
N LYS A 128 -12.79 -10.43 -4.12
CA LYS A 128 -11.40 -10.36 -4.61
C LYS A 128 -10.94 -11.57 -5.43
N GLN A 129 -11.75 -12.62 -5.53
CA GLN A 129 -11.42 -13.75 -6.41
C GLN A 129 -11.35 -13.30 -7.87
N VAL A 130 -10.33 -13.80 -8.59
CA VAL A 130 -10.02 -13.40 -9.98
C VAL A 130 -11.08 -13.84 -10.98
N SER A 131 -11.75 -14.97 -10.73
CA SER A 131 -12.74 -15.54 -11.65
C SER A 131 -14.07 -15.86 -10.96
N TRP A 132 -15.15 -15.82 -11.74
CA TRP A 132 -16.48 -16.23 -11.27
C TRP A 132 -16.51 -17.68 -10.80
N ARG A 133 -15.80 -18.58 -11.51
CA ARG A 133 -15.68 -19.99 -11.13
C ARG A 133 -15.05 -20.14 -9.76
N THR A 134 -13.91 -19.49 -9.50
CA THR A 134 -13.23 -19.57 -8.21
C THR A 134 -14.09 -18.97 -7.10
N ARG A 135 -14.79 -17.87 -7.38
CA ARG A 135 -15.73 -17.26 -6.43
C ARG A 135 -16.85 -18.22 -6.04
N ALA A 136 -17.49 -18.85 -7.02
CA ALA A 136 -18.57 -19.82 -6.78
C ALA A 136 -18.06 -21.03 -5.97
N LEU A 137 -16.87 -21.55 -6.30
CA LEU A 137 -16.25 -22.65 -5.56
C LEU A 137 -16.02 -22.28 -4.10
N VAL A 138 -15.37 -21.15 -3.83
CA VAL A 138 -15.07 -20.69 -2.47
C VAL A 138 -16.36 -20.50 -1.64
N VAL A 139 -17.39 -19.87 -2.21
CA VAL A 139 -18.67 -19.69 -1.52
C VAL A 139 -19.35 -21.04 -1.25
N SER A 140 -19.30 -21.97 -2.21
CA SER A 140 -19.86 -23.30 -2.03
C SER A 140 -19.14 -24.10 -0.94
N ASP A 141 -17.82 -23.94 -0.82
CA ASP A 141 -17.02 -24.59 0.23
C ASP A 141 -17.33 -24.02 1.62
N TRP A 142 -17.54 -22.70 1.73
CA TRP A 142 -18.02 -22.10 2.98
C TRP A 142 -19.41 -22.58 3.38
N LEU A 143 -20.32 -22.70 2.41
CA LEU A 143 -21.67 -23.23 2.66
C LEU A 143 -21.63 -24.69 3.12
N ARG A 144 -20.85 -25.54 2.44
CA ARG A 144 -20.65 -26.93 2.85
C ARG A 144 -20.05 -27.03 4.24
N ARG A 145 -19.04 -26.21 4.55
CA ARG A 145 -18.45 -26.12 5.89
C ARG A 145 -19.49 -25.74 6.95
N PHE A 146 -20.41 -24.83 6.63
CA PHE A 146 -21.44 -24.39 7.56
C PHE A 146 -22.49 -25.48 7.83
N ILE A 147 -22.92 -26.22 6.80
CA ILE A 147 -23.95 -27.26 6.93
C ILE A 147 -23.38 -28.58 7.47
N PHE A 148 -22.25 -29.03 6.94
CA PHE A 148 -21.72 -30.37 7.18
C PHE A 148 -20.45 -30.37 8.06
N GLY A 149 -19.90 -29.22 8.40
CA GLY A 149 -18.58 -29.12 9.03
C GLY A 149 -17.43 -29.24 8.04
N ARG A 150 -16.18 -29.22 8.55
CA ARG A 150 -14.99 -29.40 7.70
C ARG A 150 -14.82 -30.87 7.35
N ASP A 151 -14.61 -31.14 6.06
CA ASP A 151 -14.18 -32.46 5.62
C ASP A 151 -12.78 -32.75 6.19
N SER A 152 -12.69 -33.80 7.00
CA SER A 152 -11.48 -34.26 7.69
C SER A 152 -10.98 -35.61 7.15
N SER A 153 -11.53 -36.09 6.04
CA SER A 153 -11.26 -37.44 5.49
C SER A 153 -9.81 -37.71 5.07
N ARG A 154 -8.90 -36.75 5.22
CA ARG A 154 -7.47 -36.84 4.90
C ARG A 154 -6.54 -36.42 6.05
N ILE A 155 -7.01 -36.46 7.30
CA ILE A 155 -6.14 -36.40 8.49
C ILE A 155 -5.68 -37.81 8.86
#